data_AF-A0A350YI75-F1
#
_entry.id   AF-A0A350YI75-F1
#
_cell.length_a   1.000
_cell.length_b   1.000
_cell.length_c   1.000
_cell.angle_alpha   90.00
_cell.angle_beta   90.00
_cell.angle_gamma   90.00
#
_symmetry.space_group_name_H-M   'P 1'
#
loop_
_entity.id
_entity.type
_entity.pdbx_description
1 polymer ?
#
loop_
_entity_poly.entity_id
_entity_poly.type
_entity_poly.pdbx_seq_one_letter_code
_entity_poly.pdbx_strand_id
1 'polypeptide(L)'
;MKMQRNLTRPKPQKSLFQGVFQGVLLISFLLALTVSSDDAEAATKKKTKKTKARPRAARTVSTAPSSALYADLVIDANTGAILHETSGTSPRHPASLTKMMTLYLAFQAIENGVIRLETPLRVSARAAS
;
A
#
# COMPACT_ATOMS: atom_id res chain seq x y z
N MET A 1 -31.56 35.56 6.66
CA MET A 1 -31.94 34.80 7.87
C MET A 1 -31.26 33.44 7.86
N LYS A 2 -30.55 33.10 8.94
CA LYS A 2 -29.95 31.77 9.17
C LYS A 2 -31.02 30.84 9.73
N MET A 3 -31.32 29.73 9.06
CA MET A 3 -32.09 28.64 9.64
C MET A 3 -31.20 27.42 9.86
N GLN A 4 -30.73 27.34 11.10
CA GLN A 4 -30.54 26.17 11.96
C GLN A 4 -30.22 24.82 11.29
N ARG A 5 -28.95 24.43 11.42
CA ARG A 5 -28.47 23.05 11.47
C ARG A 5 -28.90 22.42 12.80
N ASN A 6 -29.22 21.11 12.81
CA ASN A 6 -29.11 20.13 13.92
C ASN A 6 -30.34 19.21 14.07
N LEU A 7 -30.41 18.13 13.30
CA LEU A 7 -31.08 16.90 13.73
C LEU A 7 -30.03 15.79 13.87
N THR A 8 -29.58 15.61 15.10
CA THR A 8 -28.73 14.51 15.57
C THR A 8 -29.50 13.20 15.43
N ARG A 9 -29.08 12.32 14.52
CA ARG A 9 -29.58 10.93 14.48
C ARG A 9 -28.95 10.14 15.63
N PRO A 10 -29.71 9.33 16.40
CA PRO A 10 -29.14 8.47 17.43
C PRO A 10 -28.22 7.40 16.83
N LYS A 11 -27.10 7.15 17.50
CA LYS A 11 -26.11 6.11 17.14
C LYS A 11 -26.71 4.72 17.36
N PRO A 12 -26.49 3.73 16.47
CA PRO A 12 -26.75 2.33 16.80
C PRO A 12 -25.72 1.86 17.82
N GLN A 13 -26.16 1.60 19.05
CA GLN A 13 -25.39 0.97 20.11
C GLN A 13 -25.10 -0.50 19.74
N LYS A 14 -23.97 -0.75 19.07
CA LYS A 14 -23.43 -2.11 18.91
C LYS A 14 -22.65 -2.48 20.18
N SER A 15 -23.41 -2.98 21.16
CA SER A 15 -23.08 -4.11 22.03
C SER A 15 -21.58 -4.42 22.18
N LEU A 16 -20.90 -4.01 23.25
CA LEU A 16 -20.79 -4.68 24.57
C LEU A 16 -20.40 -6.18 24.57
N PHE A 17 -20.39 -6.87 23.43
CA PHE A 17 -19.93 -8.26 23.27
C PHE A 17 -18.56 -8.39 22.57
N GLN A 18 -17.99 -7.27 22.08
CA GLN A 18 -16.70 -7.26 21.38
C GLN A 18 -15.48 -7.40 22.31
N GLY A 19 -15.65 -7.19 23.63
CA GLY A 19 -14.55 -7.26 24.61
C GLY A 19 -14.21 -8.67 25.11
N VAL A 20 -15.16 -9.61 25.08
CA VAL A 20 -14.94 -10.98 25.59
C VAL A 20 -14.11 -11.82 24.62
N PHE A 21 -14.25 -11.57 23.31
CA PHE A 21 -13.46 -12.25 22.28
C PHE A 21 -12.00 -11.78 22.22
N GLN A 22 -11.69 -10.53 22.61
CA GLN A 22 -10.31 -10.05 22.70
C GLN A 22 -9.53 -10.62 23.89
N GLY A 23 -10.20 -11.09 24.95
CA GLY A 23 -9.54 -11.66 26.13
C GLY A 23 -9.05 -13.10 25.93
N VAL A 24 -9.81 -13.93 25.21
CA VAL A 24 -9.49 -15.37 25.02
C VAL A 24 -8.29 -15.57 24.09
N LEU A 25 -8.06 -14.66 23.13
CA LEU A 25 -6.97 -14.74 22.17
C LEU A 25 -5.59 -14.41 22.78
N LEU A 26 -5.55 -13.65 23.88
CA LEU A 26 -4.32 -13.32 24.60
C LEU A 26 -3.85 -14.46 25.52
N ILE A 27 -4.77 -15.29 26.03
CA ILE A 27 -4.43 -16.42 26.91
C ILE A 27 -3.83 -17.59 26.12
N SER A 28 -4.24 -17.78 24.85
CA SER A 28 -3.66 -18.79 23.95
C SER A 28 -2.25 -18.47 23.45
N PHE A 29 -1.88 -17.19 23.30
CA PHE A 29 -0.54 -16.82 22.84
C PHE A 29 0.51 -16.89 23.96
N LEU A 30 0.09 -16.74 25.22
CA LEU A 30 0.99 -16.82 26.38
C LEU A 30 1.44 -18.26 26.70
N LEU A 31 0.79 -19.29 26.13
CA LEU A 31 1.15 -20.70 26.30
C LEU A 31 2.15 -21.22 25.24
N ALA A 32 2.44 -20.45 24.19
CA ALA A 32 3.41 -20.84 23.15
C ALA A 32 4.87 -20.49 23.51
N LEU A 33 5.11 -19.92 24.69
CA LEU A 33 6.41 -19.42 25.14
C LEU A 33 7.23 -20.44 25.97
N THR A 34 6.82 -21.71 26.07
CA THR A 34 7.44 -22.65 27.03
C THR A 34 7.88 -24.02 26.51
N VAL A 35 7.84 -24.33 25.21
CA VAL A 35 8.39 -25.62 24.74
C VAL A 35 9.09 -25.51 23.38
N SER A 36 10.34 -25.05 23.40
CA SER A 36 11.44 -25.65 22.63
C SER A 36 12.75 -25.13 23.20
N SER A 37 13.25 -25.84 24.21
CA SER A 37 14.63 -25.75 24.67
C SER A 37 15.45 -26.69 23.80
N ASP A 38 16.50 -26.17 23.15
CA ASP A 38 17.71 -26.93 22.83
C ASP A 38 18.91 -25.97 22.94
N ASP A 39 19.80 -26.32 23.86
CA ASP A 39 20.96 -25.60 24.37
C ASP A 39 22.13 -25.56 23.37
N ALA A 40 22.85 -24.43 23.28
CA ALA A 40 24.27 -24.40 22.89
C ALA A 40 24.95 -23.05 23.20
N GLU A 41 25.48 -22.96 24.41
CA GLU A 41 26.45 -21.96 24.87
C GLU A 41 27.88 -22.41 24.50
N ALA A 42 28.68 -21.53 23.88
CA ALA A 42 30.14 -21.68 23.88
C ALA A 42 30.86 -20.33 23.74
N ALA A 43 31.47 -19.90 24.83
CA ALA A 43 32.31 -18.72 24.96
C ALA A 43 33.76 -18.98 24.52
N THR A 44 34.42 -18.00 23.89
CA THR A 44 35.89 -17.85 23.93
C THR A 44 36.32 -16.38 23.98
N LYS A 45 37.00 -16.04 25.08
CA LYS A 45 37.71 -14.79 25.40
C LYS A 45 39.00 -14.66 24.59
N LYS A 46 39.29 -13.49 24.00
CA LYS A 46 40.68 -12.98 23.83
C LYS A 46 40.74 -11.44 23.99
N LYS A 47 41.49 -10.99 25.01
CA LYS A 47 41.95 -9.60 25.25
C LYS A 47 43.02 -9.23 24.22
N THR A 48 42.99 -8.03 23.59
CA THR A 48 44.19 -7.15 23.50
C THR A 48 43.89 -5.72 23.03
N LYS A 49 44.52 -4.77 23.74
CA LYS A 49 45.02 -3.43 23.35
C LYS A 49 44.07 -2.26 23.00
N LYS A 50 44.05 -1.34 23.95
CA LYS A 50 43.61 0.07 23.91
C LYS A 50 44.67 0.93 23.21
N THR A 51 44.35 1.53 22.06
CA THR A 51 44.98 2.77 21.57
C THR A 51 43.97 3.59 20.76
N LYS A 52 43.40 4.57 21.48
CA LYS A 52 42.74 5.84 21.10
C LYS A 52 42.71 6.18 19.59
N ALA A 53 41.54 6.11 18.96
CA ALA A 53 41.23 6.69 17.65
C ALA A 53 40.02 7.64 17.77
N ARG A 54 40.10 8.82 17.11
CA ARG A 54 39.08 9.89 17.08
C ARG A 54 37.68 9.34 16.77
N PRO A 55 36.59 9.85 17.39
CA PRO A 55 35.25 9.49 16.97
C PRO A 55 34.96 10.21 15.65
N ARG A 56 35.33 9.60 14.53
CA ARG A 56 34.70 9.94 13.26
C ARG A 56 33.30 9.35 13.35
N ALA A 57 32.32 10.19 13.68
CA ALA A 57 30.91 9.84 13.67
C ALA A 57 30.62 9.07 12.38
N ALA A 58 30.41 7.77 12.50
CA ALA A 58 29.99 6.94 11.40
C ALA A 58 28.57 7.41 11.07
N ARG A 59 28.42 8.16 9.98
CA ARG A 59 27.11 8.33 9.34
C ARG A 59 26.68 6.93 8.92
N THR A 60 25.89 6.28 9.75
CA THR A 60 25.01 5.20 9.34
C THR A 60 24.09 5.79 8.29
N VAL A 61 24.45 5.62 7.01
CA VAL A 61 23.50 5.80 5.92
C VAL A 61 22.47 4.71 6.12
N SER A 62 21.32 5.08 6.69
CA SER A 62 20.12 4.27 6.64
C SER A 62 19.82 4.08 5.16
N THR A 63 20.18 2.90 4.64
CA THR A 63 19.68 2.44 3.36
C THR A 63 18.21 2.17 3.59
N ALA A 64 17.37 3.19 3.35
CA ALA A 64 15.93 2.99 3.34
C ALA A 64 15.64 1.89 2.31
N PRO A 65 14.75 0.93 2.63
CA PRO A 65 14.40 -0.10 1.66
C PRO A 65 13.87 0.57 0.39
N SER A 66 14.43 0.18 -0.76
CA SER A 66 14.10 0.67 -2.10
C SER A 66 12.66 0.34 -2.56
N SER A 67 11.81 -0.17 -1.67
CA SER A 67 10.46 -0.64 -1.97
C SER A 67 9.48 0.49 -2.30
N ALA A 68 9.79 1.74 -1.94
CA ALA A 68 8.92 2.89 -2.24
C ALA A 68 8.83 3.21 -3.75
N LEU A 69 9.82 2.81 -4.55
CA LEU A 69 9.89 3.14 -5.99
C LEU A 69 9.29 2.07 -6.91
N TYR A 70 8.98 0.88 -6.39
CA TYR A 70 8.55 -0.26 -7.20
C TYR A 70 7.14 -0.71 -6.82
N ALA A 71 6.29 -1.03 -7.81
CA ALA A 71 5.08 -1.81 -7.61
C ALA A 71 4.83 -2.69 -8.81
N ASP A 72 4.12 -3.77 -8.53
CA ASP A 72 3.52 -4.66 -9.49
C ASP A 72 2.13 -5.06 -9.02
N LEU A 73 1.30 -5.43 -9.98
CA LEU A 73 -0.02 -5.99 -9.77
C LEU A 73 -0.30 -6.94 -10.93
N VAL A 74 -0.45 -8.22 -10.62
CA VAL A 74 -0.75 -9.26 -11.62
C VAL A 74 -2.13 -9.80 -11.32
N ILE A 75 -3.01 -9.75 -12.33
CA ILE A 75 -4.41 -10.14 -12.22
C ILE A 75 -4.75 -11.12 -13.34
N ASP A 76 -5.49 -12.17 -13.01
CA ASP A 76 -6.17 -13.01 -14.01
C ASP A 76 -7.31 -12.22 -14.67
N ALA A 77 -7.23 -12.03 -15.99
CA ALA A 77 -8.16 -11.16 -16.72
C ALA A 77 -9.62 -11.65 -16.75
N ASN A 78 -9.86 -12.96 -16.58
CA ASN A 78 -11.21 -13.54 -16.66
C ASN A 78 -11.91 -13.52 -15.31
N THR A 79 -11.17 -13.81 -14.24
CA THR A 79 -11.70 -13.97 -12.89
C THR A 79 -11.51 -12.73 -12.01
N GLY A 80 -10.56 -11.86 -12.35
CA GLY A 80 -10.15 -10.73 -11.53
C GLY A 80 -9.32 -11.14 -10.30
N ALA A 81 -8.88 -12.39 -10.22
CA ALA A 81 -8.07 -12.86 -9.09
C ALA A 81 -6.67 -12.23 -9.13
N ILE A 82 -6.23 -11.68 -7.99
CA ILE A 82 -4.88 -11.14 -7.82
C ILE A 82 -3.93 -12.33 -7.63
N LEU A 83 -2.95 -12.46 -8.52
CA LEU A 83 -1.93 -13.50 -8.48
C LEU A 83 -0.65 -13.02 -7.76
N HIS A 84 -0.37 -11.72 -7.82
CA HIS A 84 0.77 -11.08 -7.17
C HIS A 84 0.51 -9.58 -6.97
N GLU A 85 0.97 -9.02 -5.84
CA GLU A 85 0.90 -7.59 -5.58
C GLU A 85 2.06 -7.13 -4.68
N THR A 86 2.74 -6.07 -5.11
CA THR A 86 3.70 -5.31 -4.29
C THR A 86 3.32 -3.84 -4.34
N SER A 87 2.84 -3.27 -3.23
CA SER A 87 2.44 -1.86 -3.16
C SER A 87 1.43 -1.42 -4.25
N GLY A 88 0.56 -2.32 -4.73
CA GLY A 88 -0.32 -2.10 -5.88
C GLY A 88 -1.38 -1.02 -5.69
N THR A 89 -1.78 -0.77 -4.44
CA THR A 89 -2.77 0.27 -4.07
C THR A 89 -2.15 1.60 -3.63
N SER A 90 -0.83 1.72 -3.61
CA SER A 90 -0.14 2.94 -3.16
C SER A 90 -0.31 4.10 -4.17
N PRO A 91 -0.61 5.34 -3.73
CA PRO A 91 -0.78 6.48 -4.64
C PRO A 91 0.49 6.81 -5.43
N ARG A 92 0.37 6.99 -6.75
CA ARG A 92 1.49 7.25 -7.67
C ARG A 92 1.11 8.17 -8.82
N HIS A 93 2.11 8.80 -9.42
CA HIS A 93 1.92 9.54 -10.67
C HIS A 93 1.76 8.55 -11.84
N PRO A 94 0.62 8.54 -12.54
CA PRO A 94 0.38 7.58 -13.61
C PRO A 94 1.15 7.87 -14.90
N ALA A 95 1.67 9.10 -15.06
CA ALA A 95 2.31 9.56 -16.30
C ALA A 95 1.45 9.18 -17.53
N SER A 96 2.05 8.57 -18.56
CA SER A 96 1.35 8.13 -19.76
C SER A 96 0.26 7.08 -19.54
N LEU A 97 0.21 6.40 -18.38
CA LEU A 97 -0.86 5.43 -18.07
C LEU A 97 -2.24 6.09 -18.02
N THR A 98 -2.30 7.40 -17.79
CA THR A 98 -3.53 8.21 -17.90
C THR A 98 -4.23 8.02 -19.26
N LYS A 99 -3.47 7.74 -20.32
CA LYS A 99 -4.02 7.49 -21.66
C LYS A 99 -4.97 6.29 -21.69
N MET A 100 -4.84 5.31 -20.77
CA MET A 100 -5.79 4.20 -20.67
C MET A 100 -7.20 4.70 -20.38
N MET A 101 -7.35 5.67 -19.46
CA MET A 101 -8.63 6.29 -19.18
C MET A 101 -9.12 7.15 -20.36
N THR A 102 -8.21 7.87 -21.02
CA THR A 102 -8.55 8.64 -22.23
C THR A 102 -9.11 7.75 -23.33
N LEU A 103 -8.48 6.61 -23.59
CA LEU A 103 -8.94 5.64 -24.57
C LEU A 103 -10.25 4.96 -24.13
N TYR A 104 -10.41 4.63 -22.85
CA TYR A 104 -11.66 4.10 -22.31
C TYR A 104 -12.85 5.01 -22.65
N LEU A 105 -12.72 6.31 -22.42
CA LEU A 105 -13.77 7.28 -22.74
C LEU A 105 -13.98 7.43 -24.26
N ALA A 106 -12.90 7.40 -25.04
CA ALA A 106 -13.00 7.48 -26.50
C ALA A 106 -13.74 6.27 -27.10
N PHE A 107 -13.40 5.06 -26.66
CA PHE A 107 -14.08 3.84 -27.11
C PHE A 107 -15.51 3.77 -26.62
N GLN A 108 -15.79 4.22 -25.40
CA GLN A 108 -17.16 4.34 -24.90
C GLN A 108 -18.00 5.30 -25.77
N ALA A 109 -17.42 6.42 -26.22
CA ALA A 109 -18.11 7.34 -27.14
C ALA A 109 -18.39 6.69 -28.51
N ILE A 110 -17.51 5.83 -28.99
CA ILE A 110 -17.71 5.05 -30.23
C ILE A 110 -18.80 4.00 -30.04
N GLU A 111 -18.75 3.22 -28.95
CA GLU A 111 -19.74 2.20 -28.62
C GLU A 111 -21.15 2.78 -28.48
N ASN A 112 -21.25 3.96 -27.86
CA ASN A 112 -22.50 4.69 -27.70
C ASN A 112 -22.96 5.41 -28.99
N GLY A 113 -22.20 5.34 -30.09
CA GLY A 113 -22.53 5.96 -31.37
C GLY A 113 -22.41 7.49 -31.40
N VAL A 114 -21.74 8.10 -30.41
CA VAL A 114 -21.50 9.55 -30.36
C VAL A 114 -20.55 9.99 -31.48
N ILE A 115 -19.53 9.17 -31.75
CA ILE A 115 -18.58 9.34 -32.87
C ILE A 115 -18.35 7.99 -33.55
N ARG A 116 -17.90 7.97 -34.81
CA ARG A 116 -17.50 6.76 -35.53
C ARG A 116 -16.00 6.78 -35.80
N LEU A 117 -15.42 5.63 -36.12
CA LEU A 117 -14.00 5.54 -36.48
C LEU A 117 -13.66 6.35 -37.73
N GLU A 118 -14.60 6.47 -38.66
CA GLU A 118 -14.46 7.22 -39.91
C GLU A 118 -14.83 8.71 -39.75
N THR A 119 -15.23 9.15 -38.55
CA THR A 119 -15.60 10.54 -38.33
C THR A 119 -14.36 11.43 -38.55
N PRO A 120 -14.40 12.38 -39.50
CA PRO A 120 -13.29 13.29 -39.72
C PRO A 120 -13.13 14.22 -38.52
N LEU A 121 -11.92 14.29 -37.96
CA LEU A 121 -11.59 15.17 -36.84
C LEU A 121 -10.70 16.32 -37.30
N ARG A 122 -11.10 17.55 -37.00
CA ARG A 122 -10.29 18.74 -37.29
C ARG A 122 -9.17 18.88 -36.25
N VAL A 123 -7.92 18.78 -36.69
CA VAL A 123 -6.74 19.02 -35.83
C VAL A 123 -6.63 20.52 -35.53
N SER A 124 -6.65 20.88 -34.25
CA SER A 124 -6.48 22.26 -33.81
C SER A 124 -5.00 22.62 -33.64
N ALA A 125 -4.67 23.91 -33.61
CA ALA A 125 -3.30 24.36 -33.33
C ALA A 125 -2.74 23.82 -32.01
N ARG A 126 -3.58 23.60 -30.99
CA ARG A 126 -3.17 23.02 -29.70
C ARG A 126 -2.87 21.52 -29.76
N ALA A 127 -3.44 20.82 -30.75
CA ALA A 127 -3.24 19.39 -30.94
C ALA A 127 -2.08 19.09 -31.91
N ALA A 128 -1.57 20.12 -32.59
CA ALA A 128 -0.46 20.01 -33.55
C ALA A 128 0.90 20.39 -32.93
N SER A 129 0.93 20.80 -31.66
CA SER A 129 2.12 21.21 -30.91
C SER A 129 2.64 20.10 -30.00
#